data_AF-A0A6I6EZH8-F1
#
_entry.id   AF-A0A6I6EZH8-F1
#
_cell.length_a   1.000
_cell.length_b   1.000
_cell.length_c   1.000
_cell.angle_alpha   90.00
_cell.angle_beta   90.00
_cell.angle_gamma   90.00
#
_symmetry.space_group_name_H-M   'P 1'
#
loop_
_entity.id
_entity.type
_entity.pdbx_description
1 polymer ?
#
loop_
_entity_poly.entity_id
_entity_poly.type
_entity_poly.pdbx_seq_one_letter_code
_entity_poly.pdbx_strand_id
1 'polypeptide(L)'
;MKDNKKKSALKSIIIGATILSIGASVVVEPIYVLAKESSRLSISSSTCRRGKEGNILKDSLKELVKEGTLTQEKADNVLSYIKKNKDKGEGNIGLFDEMVKGGVITNKEADAIRDKKADKKILLRKEMITKSLAGLVKDKTITQEQANKFIEKLEKQNEERRELHKKLRSMSQEERKDYIQKNGLRGKDIIKEMVKEGIITQEQAEVMRDKMPKPKPHKEKVRVTKEESNN
;
A
#
# COMPACT_ATOMS: atom_id res chain seq x y z
N MET A 1 -14.52 3.18 -94.08
CA MET A 1 -13.11 2.79 -93.87
C MET A 1 -12.89 2.49 -92.40
N LYS A 2 -12.43 1.26 -92.13
CA LYS A 2 -11.59 0.80 -91.00
C LYS A 2 -12.13 0.92 -89.56
N ASP A 3 -12.54 -0.25 -89.08
CA ASP A 3 -12.19 -0.90 -87.81
C ASP A 3 -11.16 -0.18 -86.92
N ASN A 4 -11.37 -0.17 -85.60
CA ASN A 4 -10.80 -1.20 -84.74
C ASN A 4 -11.09 -1.02 -83.24
N LYS A 5 -11.43 -2.16 -82.63
CA LYS A 5 -11.37 -2.48 -81.20
C LYS A 5 -10.09 -1.97 -80.54
N LYS A 6 -10.18 -1.59 -79.26
CA LYS A 6 -9.31 -2.10 -78.18
C LYS A 6 -9.92 -1.82 -76.80
N LYS A 7 -10.35 -2.89 -76.14
CA LYS A 7 -10.57 -2.97 -74.68
C LYS A 7 -9.19 -3.03 -74.02
N SER A 8 -8.95 -2.32 -72.92
CA SER A 8 -8.06 -2.82 -71.86
C SER A 8 -8.42 -2.19 -70.50
N ALA A 9 -8.38 -3.04 -69.47
CA ALA A 9 -8.77 -2.75 -68.10
C ALA A 9 -7.57 -2.27 -67.27
N LEU A 10 -7.77 -1.36 -66.31
CA LEU A 10 -6.81 -1.12 -65.23
C LEU A 10 -7.48 -0.63 -63.93
N LYS A 11 -7.79 -1.63 -63.10
CA LYS A 11 -7.52 -1.78 -61.67
C LYS A 11 -7.80 -0.58 -60.73
N SER A 12 -8.83 -0.80 -59.90
CA SER A 12 -9.11 -0.20 -58.61
C SER A 12 -7.88 -0.10 -57.70
N ILE A 13 -7.64 1.08 -57.14
CA ILE A 13 -6.73 1.27 -56.00
C ILE A 13 -7.60 1.33 -54.74
N ILE A 14 -7.69 0.21 -54.04
CA ILE A 14 -8.08 0.16 -52.63
C ILE A 14 -6.85 0.64 -51.86
N ILE A 15 -6.91 1.87 -51.32
CA ILE A 15 -5.92 2.33 -50.34
C ILE A 15 -6.23 1.60 -49.04
N GLY A 16 -5.71 0.39 -48.93
CA GLY A 16 -5.53 -0.31 -47.67
C GLY A 16 -4.37 0.36 -46.94
N ALA A 17 -4.68 1.25 -46.01
CA ALA A 17 -3.71 1.70 -45.02
C ALA A 17 -3.47 0.56 -44.02
N THR A 18 -2.49 -0.29 -44.31
CA THR A 18 -1.93 -1.23 -43.35
C THR A 18 -1.14 -0.44 -42.30
N ILE A 19 -1.78 -0.12 -41.18
CA ILE A 19 -1.03 0.21 -39.97
C ILE A 19 -0.39 -1.09 -39.48
N LEU A 20 0.91 -1.16 -39.68
CA LEU A 20 1.81 -2.16 -39.14
C LEU A 20 1.81 -2.02 -37.60
N SER A 21 0.81 -2.58 -36.94
CA SER A 21 0.77 -2.70 -35.48
C SER A 21 1.75 -3.78 -35.06
N ILE A 22 3.01 -3.39 -34.86
CA ILE A 22 3.95 -4.14 -34.03
C ILE A 22 3.45 -4.00 -32.58
N GLY A 23 2.45 -4.80 -32.24
CA GLY A 23 2.02 -4.99 -30.87
C GLY A 23 2.98 -5.95 -30.21
N ALA A 24 4.00 -5.41 -29.52
CA ALA A 24 4.64 -6.15 -28.45
C ALA A 24 3.53 -6.49 -27.44
N SER A 25 3.12 -7.75 -27.42
CA SER A 25 2.20 -8.25 -26.39
C SER A 25 2.98 -8.25 -25.08
N VAL A 26 2.89 -7.15 -24.34
CA VAL A 26 3.16 -7.20 -22.90
C VAL A 26 2.03 -8.04 -22.34
N VAL A 27 2.32 -9.31 -22.05
CA VAL A 27 1.41 -10.21 -21.36
C VAL A 27 1.22 -9.64 -19.96
N VAL A 28 0.18 -8.83 -19.80
CA VAL A 28 -0.33 -8.43 -18.49
C VAL A 28 -1.09 -9.63 -17.96
N GLU A 29 -0.46 -10.38 -17.06
CA GLU A 29 -1.11 -11.55 -16.48
C GLU A 29 -2.40 -11.13 -15.74
N PRO A 30 -3.55 -11.78 -16.04
CA PRO A 30 -4.78 -11.50 -15.33
C PRO A 30 -4.63 -11.90 -13.86
N ILE A 31 -5.23 -11.15 -12.94
CA ILE A 31 -5.17 -11.34 -11.47
C ILE A 31 -5.43 -12.79 -11.01
N TYR A 32 -6.12 -13.60 -11.81
CA TYR A 32 -6.29 -15.04 -11.57
C TYR A 32 -4.98 -15.83 -11.53
N VAL A 33 -3.93 -15.40 -12.25
CA VAL A 33 -2.60 -16.03 -12.23
C VAL A 33 -1.80 -15.56 -11.03
N LEU A 34 -1.86 -14.27 -10.66
CA LEU A 34 -1.22 -13.76 -9.42
C LEU A 34 -1.81 -14.40 -8.15
N ALA A 35 -3.10 -14.76 -8.16
CA ALA A 35 -3.73 -15.54 -7.10
C ALA A 35 -3.24 -17.01 -7.03
N LYS A 36 -2.71 -17.55 -8.14
CA LYS A 36 -2.18 -18.93 -8.24
C LYS A 36 -0.66 -19.00 -8.05
N GLU A 37 0.06 -17.93 -8.34
CA GLU A 37 1.51 -17.85 -8.17
C GLU A 37 1.92 -17.48 -6.74
N SER A 38 1.08 -16.72 -6.04
CA SER A 38 1.19 -16.51 -4.59
C SER A 38 1.06 -17.80 -3.75
N SER A 39 0.52 -18.88 -4.32
CA SER A 39 0.54 -20.22 -3.71
C SER A 39 1.82 -21.04 -3.98
N ARG A 40 2.77 -20.55 -4.81
CA ARG A 40 4.01 -21.27 -5.15
C ARG A 40 5.28 -20.73 -4.46
N LEU A 41 5.23 -19.57 -3.79
CA LEU A 41 6.27 -19.22 -2.82
C LEU A 41 6.09 -20.07 -1.55
N SER A 42 6.96 -21.07 -1.39
CA SER A 42 7.06 -21.93 -0.22
C SER A 42 7.55 -21.15 1.01
N ILE A 43 6.70 -20.30 1.56
CA ILE A 43 6.80 -19.92 2.96
C ILE A 43 6.34 -21.15 3.75
N SER A 44 7.31 -21.85 4.34
CA SER A 44 7.10 -22.95 5.29
C SER A 44 5.94 -22.63 6.24
N SER A 45 4.81 -23.25 5.96
CA SER A 45 3.56 -23.11 6.70
C SER A 45 3.65 -23.97 7.95
N SER A 46 4.21 -23.41 9.03
CA SER A 46 4.16 -24.00 10.36
C SER A 46 3.23 -23.19 11.27
N THR A 47 2.00 -23.69 11.32
CA THR A 47 1.03 -23.64 12.43
C THR A 47 0.21 -22.37 12.73
N CYS A 48 -1.08 -22.67 13.01
CA CYS A 48 -2.08 -21.93 13.78
C CYS A 48 -3.07 -20.99 13.05
N ARG A 49 -4.25 -21.58 12.77
CA ARG A 49 -5.57 -20.92 12.68
C ARG A 49 -6.06 -20.54 14.09
N ARG A 50 -6.09 -19.23 14.38
CA ARG A 50 -7.04 -18.52 15.27
C ARG A 50 -6.66 -17.02 15.30
N GLY A 51 -7.55 -16.12 14.88
CA GLY A 51 -7.50 -14.68 15.20
C GLY A 51 -6.30 -13.83 14.72
N LYS A 52 -5.94 -13.88 13.41
CA LYS A 52 -4.80 -13.13 12.83
C LYS A 52 -5.00 -11.61 12.77
N GLU A 53 -4.93 -10.91 13.89
CA GLU A 53 -4.14 -9.67 13.92
C GLU A 53 -2.73 -10.09 14.35
N GLY A 54 -1.93 -10.56 13.37
CA GLY A 54 -0.50 -10.73 13.59
C GLY A 54 0.04 -9.40 14.10
N ASN A 55 0.69 -9.41 15.27
CA ASN A 55 1.27 -8.19 15.80
C ASN A 55 2.33 -7.74 14.79
N ILE A 56 2.03 -6.72 13.99
CA ILE A 56 2.87 -6.23 12.87
C ILE A 56 4.31 -6.06 13.34
N LEU A 57 4.50 -5.55 14.55
CA LEU A 57 5.82 -5.43 15.17
C LEU A 57 6.52 -6.79 15.35
N LYS A 58 5.84 -7.78 15.93
CA LYS A 58 6.42 -9.12 16.16
C LYS A 58 6.84 -9.75 14.83
N ASP A 59 6.00 -9.63 13.81
CA ASP A 59 6.30 -10.19 12.51
C ASP A 59 7.42 -9.42 11.80
N SER A 60 7.51 -8.10 11.96
CA SER A 60 8.63 -7.29 11.47
C SER A 60 9.94 -7.69 12.15
N LEU A 61 9.95 -7.84 13.47
CA LEU A 61 11.14 -8.23 14.23
C LEU A 61 11.65 -9.61 13.82
N LYS A 62 10.74 -10.59 13.64
CA LYS A 62 11.12 -11.93 13.16
C LYS A 62 11.83 -11.91 11.80
N GLU A 63 11.40 -11.05 10.87
CA GLU A 63 12.07 -10.92 9.58
C GLU A 63 13.43 -10.23 9.70
N LEU A 64 13.53 -9.18 10.51
CA LEU A 64 14.81 -8.50 10.75
C LEU A 64 15.85 -9.40 11.42
N VAL A 65 15.40 -10.34 12.27
CA VAL A 65 16.28 -11.38 12.84
C VAL A 65 16.75 -12.36 11.77
N LYS A 66 15.85 -12.81 10.89
CA LYS A 66 16.23 -13.68 9.76
C LYS A 66 17.20 -13.00 8.79
N GLU A 67 17.04 -11.70 8.59
CA GLU A 67 17.92 -10.86 7.76
C GLU A 67 19.26 -10.54 8.45
N GLY A 68 19.45 -10.94 9.71
CA GLY A 68 20.65 -10.66 10.48
C GLY A 68 20.83 -9.18 10.86
N THR A 69 19.83 -8.34 10.60
CA THR A 69 19.85 -6.91 10.97
C THR A 69 19.65 -6.72 12.47
N LEU A 70 19.01 -7.68 13.14
CA LEU A 70 18.75 -7.68 14.57
C LEU A 70 19.09 -9.05 15.17
N THR A 71 19.58 -9.09 16.41
CA THR A 71 19.70 -10.35 17.13
C THR A 71 18.36 -10.76 17.75
N GLN A 72 18.17 -12.05 17.99
CA GLN A 72 16.96 -12.55 18.65
C GLN A 72 16.78 -11.92 20.05
N GLU A 73 17.87 -11.77 20.81
CA GLU A 73 17.87 -11.11 22.11
C GLU A 73 17.37 -9.66 22.02
N LYS A 74 17.85 -8.88 21.05
CA LYS A 74 17.38 -7.51 20.82
C LYS A 74 15.91 -7.47 20.43
N ALA A 75 15.44 -8.40 19.59
CA ALA A 75 14.03 -8.50 19.22
C ALA A 75 13.13 -8.76 20.44
N ASP A 76 13.55 -9.66 21.33
CA ASP A 76 12.81 -9.99 22.54
C ASP A 76 12.82 -8.83 23.55
N ASN A 77 13.95 -8.13 23.68
CA ASN A 77 14.07 -6.90 24.46
C ASN A 77 13.12 -5.81 23.95
N VAL A 78 13.00 -5.64 22.62
CA VAL A 78 12.05 -4.71 22.02
C VAL A 78 10.61 -5.07 22.40
N LEU A 79 10.22 -6.33 22.26
CA LEU A 79 8.86 -6.77 22.62
C LEU A 79 8.56 -6.56 24.10
N SER A 80 9.53 -6.85 24.97
CA SER A 80 9.42 -6.66 26.41
C SER A 80 9.27 -5.18 26.77
N TYR A 81 10.10 -4.31 26.19
CA TYR A 81 10.08 -2.86 26.43
C TYR A 81 8.72 -2.26 26.05
N ILE A 82 8.21 -2.62 24.87
CA ILE A 82 6.92 -2.14 24.37
C ILE A 82 5.76 -2.65 25.23
N LYS A 83 5.82 -3.90 25.69
CA LYS A 83 4.80 -4.45 26.59
C LYS A 83 4.75 -3.68 27.91
N LYS A 84 5.91 -3.42 28.53
CA LYS A 84 6.02 -2.68 29.80
C LYS A 84 5.54 -1.23 29.71
N ASN A 85 5.77 -0.55 28.58
CA ASN A 85 5.36 0.85 28.41
C ASN A 85 3.94 1.02 27.90
N LYS A 86 3.29 -0.05 27.41
CA LYS A 86 1.88 0.00 27.00
C LYS A 86 0.93 0.33 28.17
N ASP A 87 1.32 -0.05 29.38
CA ASP A 87 0.52 0.12 30.60
C ASP A 87 0.64 1.52 31.22
N LYS A 88 1.62 2.33 30.79
CA LYS A 88 1.91 3.67 31.35
C LYS A 88 1.10 4.81 30.74
N GLY A 89 0.27 4.56 29.72
CA GLY A 89 -0.66 5.54 29.16
C GLY A 89 -0.04 6.69 28.36
N GLU A 90 1.28 6.84 28.35
CA GLU A 90 2.01 7.83 27.56
C GLU A 90 1.96 7.48 26.06
N GLY A 91 1.65 8.46 25.22
CA GLY A 91 1.56 8.27 23.78
C GLY A 91 2.90 7.79 23.22
N ASN A 92 2.88 6.76 22.36
CA ASN A 92 4.02 6.09 21.70
C ASN A 92 4.95 6.99 20.85
N ILE A 93 4.94 8.31 21.01
CA ILE A 93 5.79 9.23 20.25
C ILE A 93 7.19 9.15 20.85
N GLY A 94 8.13 8.53 20.13
CA GLY A 94 9.53 8.46 20.54
C GLY A 94 9.96 7.16 21.22
N LEU A 95 9.09 6.14 21.31
CA LEU A 95 9.39 4.87 21.98
C LEU A 95 10.70 4.22 21.50
N PHE A 96 10.94 4.20 20.19
CA PHE A 96 12.20 3.66 19.65
C PHE A 96 13.39 4.60 19.90
N ASP A 97 13.18 5.92 20.00
CA ASP A 97 14.23 6.88 20.33
C ASP A 97 14.67 6.72 21.80
N GLU A 98 13.74 6.43 22.70
CA GLU A 98 14.04 6.07 24.10
C GLU A 98 14.85 4.77 24.19
N MET A 99 14.49 3.76 23.40
CA MET A 99 15.24 2.52 23.35
C MET A 99 16.66 2.70 22.82
N VAL A 100 16.86 3.64 21.88
CA VAL A 100 18.20 4.03 21.43
C VAL A 100 18.96 4.73 22.55
N LYS A 101 18.35 5.72 23.22
CA LYS A 101 18.99 6.41 24.35
C LYS A 101 19.35 5.45 25.48
N GLY A 102 18.51 4.45 25.74
CA GLY A 102 18.75 3.39 26.72
C GLY A 102 19.72 2.29 26.26
N GLY A 103 20.29 2.39 25.05
CA GLY A 103 21.26 1.42 24.51
C GLY A 103 20.68 0.04 24.19
N VAL A 104 19.36 -0.13 24.16
CA VAL A 104 18.70 -1.41 23.88
C VAL A 104 18.86 -1.80 22.40
N ILE A 105 18.82 -0.79 21.53
CA ILE A 105 19.00 -0.91 20.07
C ILE A 105 19.79 0.29 19.57
N THR A 106 20.38 0.17 18.38
CA THR A 106 21.04 1.28 17.69
C THR A 106 20.06 2.11 16.85
N ASN A 107 20.46 3.32 16.44
CA ASN A 107 19.67 4.14 15.51
C ASN A 107 19.33 3.38 14.21
N LYS A 108 20.30 2.65 13.64
CA LYS A 108 20.10 1.86 12.42
C LYS A 108 19.06 0.76 12.62
N GLU A 109 19.12 0.06 13.75
CA GLU A 109 18.14 -0.99 14.11
C GLU A 109 16.74 -0.40 14.34
N ALA A 110 16.64 0.75 15.01
CA ALA A 110 15.37 1.46 15.21
C ALA A 110 14.72 1.85 13.87
N ASP A 111 15.51 2.36 12.92
CA ASP A 111 15.04 2.72 11.60
C ASP A 111 14.60 1.49 10.80
N ALA A 112 15.38 0.42 10.80
CA ALA A 112 15.01 -0.84 10.17
C ALA A 112 13.69 -1.39 10.72
N ILE A 113 13.46 -1.32 12.04
CA ILE A 113 12.20 -1.72 12.66
C ILE A 113 11.05 -0.84 12.18
N ARG A 114 11.23 0.48 12.12
CA ARG A 114 10.19 1.42 11.65
C ARG A 114 9.82 1.14 10.20
N ASP A 115 10.80 0.96 9.33
CA ASP A 115 10.60 0.73 7.89
C ASP A 115 9.92 -0.61 7.65
N LYS A 116 10.39 -1.68 8.29
CA LYS A 116 9.76 -3.00 8.19
C LYS A 116 8.31 -3.01 8.65
N LYS A 117 7.99 -2.27 9.72
CA LYS A 117 6.61 -2.11 10.20
C LYS A 117 5.75 -1.35 9.21
N ALA A 118 6.29 -0.28 8.61
CA ALA A 118 5.58 0.49 7.59
C ALA A 118 5.28 -0.38 6.37
N ASP A 119 6.26 -1.13 5.89
CA ASP A 119 6.10 -2.03 4.74
C ASP A 119 5.08 -3.13 5.00
N LYS A 120 5.12 -3.79 6.16
CA LYS A 120 4.11 -4.79 6.52
C LYS A 120 2.71 -4.19 6.60
N LYS A 121 2.57 -2.98 7.14
CA LYS A 121 1.28 -2.29 7.19
C LYS A 121 0.77 -1.96 5.78
N ILE A 122 1.65 -1.54 4.88
CA ILE A 122 1.33 -1.30 3.47
C ILE A 122 0.89 -2.60 2.81
N LEU A 123 1.64 -3.70 3.00
CA LEU A 123 1.34 -5.01 2.43
C LEU A 123 -0.03 -5.54 2.90
N LEU A 124 -0.27 -5.54 4.21
CA LEU A 124 -1.56 -5.98 4.78
C LEU A 124 -2.74 -5.15 4.25
N ARG A 125 -2.55 -3.82 4.17
CA ARG A 125 -3.58 -2.94 3.62
C ARG A 125 -3.82 -3.22 2.13
N LYS A 126 -2.76 -3.45 1.36
CA LYS A 126 -2.83 -3.81 -0.06
C LYS A 126 -3.61 -5.11 -0.24
N GLU A 127 -3.29 -6.15 0.52
CA GLU A 127 -4.03 -7.43 0.46
C GLU A 127 -5.53 -7.25 0.75
N MET A 128 -5.88 -6.47 1.79
CA MET A 128 -7.28 -6.18 2.10
C MET A 128 -7.98 -5.42 0.96
N ILE A 129 -7.33 -4.42 0.39
CA ILE A 129 -7.86 -3.66 -0.74
C ILE A 129 -8.04 -4.55 -1.97
N THR A 130 -7.03 -5.34 -2.33
CA THR A 130 -7.09 -6.28 -3.46
C THR A 130 -8.24 -7.26 -3.29
N LYS A 131 -8.48 -7.75 -2.07
CA LYS A 131 -9.63 -8.61 -1.76
C LYS A 131 -10.96 -7.88 -1.96
N SER A 132 -11.09 -6.65 -1.48
CA SER A 132 -12.30 -5.84 -1.71
C SER A 132 -12.54 -5.58 -3.21
N LEU A 133 -11.49 -5.24 -3.96
CA LEU A 133 -11.58 -5.02 -5.42
C LEU A 133 -11.98 -6.30 -6.16
N ALA A 134 -11.42 -7.45 -5.79
CA ALA A 134 -11.78 -8.74 -6.38
C ALA A 134 -13.27 -9.07 -6.16
N GLY A 135 -13.83 -8.70 -5.01
CA GLY A 135 -15.27 -8.79 -4.75
C GLY A 135 -16.08 -7.92 -5.72
N LEU A 136 -15.69 -6.66 -5.88
CA LEU A 136 -16.37 -5.72 -6.79
C LEU A 136 -16.29 -6.13 -8.27
N VAL A 137 -15.17 -6.73 -8.69
CA VAL A 137 -15.03 -7.30 -10.04
C VAL A 137 -15.95 -8.49 -10.22
N LYS A 138 -16.04 -9.39 -9.23
CA LYS A 138 -16.95 -10.53 -9.25
C LYS A 138 -18.41 -10.10 -9.33
N ASP A 139 -18.77 -9.04 -8.59
CA ASP A 139 -20.10 -8.44 -8.60
C ASP A 139 -20.35 -7.58 -9.86
N LYS A 140 -19.39 -7.54 -10.79
CA LYS A 140 -19.41 -6.76 -12.04
C LYS A 140 -19.64 -5.26 -11.83
N THR A 141 -19.42 -4.75 -10.62
CA THR A 141 -19.52 -3.33 -10.31
C THR A 141 -18.40 -2.57 -11.01
N ILE A 142 -17.20 -3.13 -11.04
CA ILE A 142 -16.04 -2.59 -11.76
C ILE A 142 -15.43 -3.66 -12.66
N THR A 143 -14.67 -3.23 -13.66
CA THR A 143 -13.91 -4.13 -14.54
C THR A 143 -12.55 -4.49 -13.93
N GLN A 144 -11.94 -5.53 -14.47
CA GLN A 144 -10.59 -5.94 -14.08
C GLN A 144 -9.54 -4.85 -14.36
N GLU A 145 -9.67 -4.13 -15.47
CA GLU A 145 -8.79 -3.01 -15.79
C GLU A 145 -8.92 -1.86 -14.78
N GLN A 146 -10.15 -1.52 -14.38
CA GLN A 146 -10.38 -0.49 -13.36
C GLN A 146 -9.74 -0.88 -12.02
N ALA A 147 -9.87 -2.15 -11.61
CA ALA A 147 -9.20 -2.66 -10.41
C ALA A 147 -7.67 -2.58 -10.52
N ASN A 148 -7.09 -2.94 -11.67
CA ASN A 148 -5.66 -2.86 -11.91
C ASN A 148 -5.16 -1.41 -11.82
N LYS A 149 -5.88 -0.46 -12.43
CA LYS A 149 -5.56 0.99 -12.34
C LYS A 149 -5.61 1.52 -10.91
N PHE A 150 -6.54 1.04 -10.09
CA PHE A 150 -6.58 1.39 -8.67
C PHE A 150 -5.31 0.93 -7.95
N ILE A 151 -4.88 -0.32 -8.17
CA ILE A 151 -3.68 -0.88 -7.55
C ILE A 151 -2.42 -0.13 -8.00
N GLU A 152 -2.28 0.17 -9.29
CA GLU A 152 -1.17 0.96 -9.84
C GLU A 152 -1.06 2.33 -9.14
N LYS A 153 -2.17 3.06 -9.01
CA LYS A 153 -2.20 4.35 -8.31
C LYS A 153 -1.90 4.21 -6.82
N LEU A 154 -2.38 3.15 -6.17
CA LEU A 154 -2.09 2.86 -4.77
C LEU A 154 -0.60 2.61 -4.52
N GLU A 155 0.05 1.85 -5.39
CA GLU A 155 1.49 1.60 -5.32
C GLU A 155 2.30 2.88 -5.50
N LYS A 156 1.97 3.67 -6.53
CA LYS A 156 2.61 4.98 -6.75
C LYS A 156 2.47 5.90 -5.54
N GLN A 157 1.28 5.97 -4.93
CA GLN A 157 1.05 6.78 -3.74
C GLN A 157 1.86 6.28 -2.52
N ASN A 158 2.02 4.96 -2.37
CA ASN A 158 2.83 4.41 -1.29
C ASN A 158 4.31 4.72 -1.48
N GLU A 159 4.81 4.70 -2.72
CA GLU A 159 6.18 5.07 -3.04
C GLU A 159 6.44 6.56 -2.79
N GLU A 160 5.54 7.44 -3.26
CA GLU A 160 5.59 8.89 -2.94
C GLU A 160 5.62 9.13 -1.42
N ARG A 161 4.84 8.35 -0.66
CA ARG A 161 4.81 8.45 0.81
C ARG A 161 6.09 7.94 1.47
N ARG A 162 6.73 6.90 0.92
CA ARG A 162 8.03 6.41 1.42
C ARG A 162 9.12 7.45 1.25
N GLU A 163 9.21 8.05 0.07
CA GLU A 163 10.20 9.09 -0.23
C GLU A 163 9.97 10.34 0.63
N LEU A 164 8.71 10.75 0.78
CA LEU A 164 8.34 11.81 1.71
C LEU A 164 8.78 11.47 3.14
N HIS A 165 8.54 10.24 3.61
CA HIS A 165 8.93 9.82 4.95
C HIS A 165 10.45 9.88 5.17
N LYS A 166 11.24 9.40 4.20
CA LYS A 166 12.70 9.51 4.22
C LYS A 166 13.15 10.97 4.30
N LYS A 167 12.59 11.83 3.44
CA LYS A 167 12.87 13.27 3.45
C LYS A 167 12.57 13.91 4.79
N LEU A 168 11.40 13.62 5.36
CA LEU A 168 11.01 14.16 6.67
C LEU A 168 11.92 13.65 7.78
N ARG A 169 12.43 12.41 7.71
CA ARG A 169 13.40 11.87 8.69
C ARG A 169 14.71 12.66 8.73
N SER A 170 15.21 13.10 7.58
CA SER A 170 16.45 13.86 7.48
C SER A 170 16.32 15.32 7.90
N MET A 171 15.10 15.85 8.01
CA MET A 171 14.84 17.22 8.47
C MET A 171 14.88 17.35 9.99
N SER A 172 15.27 18.52 10.48
CA SER A 172 15.11 18.91 11.89
C SER A 172 13.63 18.98 12.29
N GLN A 173 13.35 19.07 13.59
CA GLN A 173 11.95 19.17 14.06
C GLN A 173 11.24 20.43 13.58
N GLU A 174 11.95 21.57 13.54
CA GLU A 174 11.41 22.86 13.10
C GLU A 174 11.13 22.82 11.59
N GLU A 175 12.11 22.42 10.79
CA GLU A 175 11.94 22.27 9.33
C GLU A 175 10.82 21.28 8.99
N ARG A 176 10.70 20.18 9.75
CA ARG A 176 9.64 19.20 9.56
C ARG A 176 8.27 19.82 9.83
N LYS A 177 8.11 20.59 10.90
CA LYS A 177 6.84 21.27 11.24
C LYS A 177 6.45 22.24 10.13
N ASP A 178 7.38 23.08 9.70
CA ASP A 178 7.17 24.05 8.63
C ASP A 178 6.79 23.36 7.31
N TYR A 179 7.50 22.29 6.95
CA TYR A 179 7.19 21.50 5.76
C TYR A 179 5.78 20.91 5.81
N ILE A 180 5.37 20.35 6.96
CA ILE A 180 4.03 19.77 7.13
C ILE A 180 2.96 20.86 7.02
N GLN A 181 3.18 22.02 7.64
CA GLN A 181 2.24 23.14 7.62
C GLN A 181 2.08 23.73 6.21
N LYS A 182 3.18 23.92 5.49
CA LYS A 182 3.17 24.49 4.14
C LYS A 182 2.61 23.54 3.09
N ASN A 183 2.94 22.25 3.17
CA ASN A 183 2.65 21.31 2.07
C ASN A 183 1.40 20.47 2.31
N GLY A 184 0.86 20.41 3.53
CA GLY A 184 -0.35 19.66 3.86
C GLY A 184 -0.25 18.17 3.49
N LEU A 185 0.18 17.31 4.42
CA LEU A 185 0.47 15.91 4.12
C LEU A 185 -0.78 15.00 4.05
N ARG A 186 -1.81 15.40 3.30
CA ARG A 186 -2.98 14.55 3.06
C ARG A 186 -2.73 13.62 1.89
N GLY A 187 -3.05 12.33 2.08
CA GLY A 187 -3.01 11.39 0.97
C GLY A 187 -4.04 11.75 -0.10
N LYS A 188 -3.63 11.72 -1.37
CA LYS A 188 -4.54 11.72 -2.54
C LYS A 188 -5.65 10.67 -2.36
N ASP A 189 -6.89 11.07 -2.65
CA ASP A 189 -8.02 10.16 -2.72
C ASP A 189 -8.05 9.51 -4.10
N ILE A 190 -7.54 8.28 -4.19
CA ILE A 190 -7.43 7.53 -5.45
C ILE A 190 -8.79 7.34 -6.12
N ILE A 191 -9.86 7.11 -5.36
CA ILE A 191 -11.20 6.93 -5.92
C ILE A 191 -11.65 8.22 -6.59
N LYS A 192 -11.45 9.36 -5.91
CA LYS A 192 -11.77 10.68 -6.48
C LYS A 192 -10.96 10.97 -7.75
N GLU A 193 -9.69 10.60 -7.78
CA GLU A 193 -8.82 10.76 -8.95
C GLU A 193 -9.31 9.91 -10.13
N MET A 194 -9.67 8.65 -9.89
CA MET A 194 -10.20 7.77 -10.93
C MET A 194 -11.54 8.24 -11.50
N VAL A 195 -12.42 8.83 -10.68
CA VAL A 195 -13.65 9.47 -11.18
C VAL A 195 -13.30 10.66 -12.08
N LYS A 196 -12.38 11.53 -11.64
CA LYS A 196 -11.95 12.70 -12.40
C LYS A 196 -11.35 12.32 -13.76
N GLU A 197 -10.61 11.21 -13.81
CA GLU A 197 -10.02 10.67 -15.03
C GLU A 197 -11.02 9.90 -15.91
N GLY A 198 -12.27 9.74 -15.47
CA GLY A 198 -13.29 8.98 -16.19
C GLY A 198 -13.02 7.48 -16.22
N ILE A 199 -12.11 6.97 -15.37
CA ILE A 199 -11.81 5.54 -15.29
C ILE A 199 -12.99 4.79 -14.65
N ILE A 200 -13.68 5.42 -13.69
CA ILE A 200 -14.87 4.88 -13.03
C ILE A 200 -15.98 5.93 -12.99
N THR A 201 -17.23 5.49 -12.88
CA THR A 201 -18.38 6.38 -12.66
C THR A 201 -18.51 6.79 -11.19
N GLN A 202 -19.34 7.82 -10.93
CA GLN A 202 -19.62 8.26 -9.57
C GLN A 202 -20.32 7.16 -8.75
N GLU A 203 -21.25 6.43 -9.35
CA GLU A 203 -21.95 5.30 -8.71
C GLU A 203 -20.96 4.18 -8.33
N GLN A 204 -20.03 3.83 -9.23
CA GLN A 204 -18.97 2.86 -8.94
C GLN A 204 -18.10 3.34 -7.77
N ALA A 205 -17.76 4.63 -7.73
CA ALA A 205 -16.96 5.21 -6.67
C ALA A 205 -17.62 5.14 -5.29
N GLU A 206 -18.94 5.31 -5.20
CA GLU A 206 -19.69 5.18 -3.95
C GLU A 206 -19.66 3.76 -3.41
N VAL A 207 -19.92 2.77 -4.27
CA VAL A 207 -19.85 1.34 -3.89
C VAL A 207 -18.42 0.96 -3.50
N MET A 208 -17.41 1.46 -4.21
CA MET A 208 -16.00 1.28 -3.82
C MET A 208 -15.74 1.84 -2.42
N ARG A 209 -16.17 3.08 -2.11
CA ARG A 209 -15.97 3.69 -0.78
C ARG A 209 -16.61 2.89 0.34
N ASP A 210 -17.75 2.26 0.08
CA ASP A 210 -18.41 1.39 1.04
C ASP A 210 -17.59 0.11 1.33
N LYS A 211 -17.11 -0.56 0.28
CA LYS A 211 -16.38 -1.84 0.39
C LYS A 211 -14.90 -1.72 0.78
N MET A 212 -14.33 -0.52 0.71
CA MET A 212 -12.92 -0.30 1.04
C MET A 212 -12.67 -0.38 2.56
N PRO A 213 -11.50 -0.90 2.99
CA PRO A 213 -11.15 -0.98 4.41
C PRO A 213 -11.02 0.42 5.03
N LYS A 214 -11.89 0.72 5.99
CA LYS A 214 -11.91 2.00 6.72
C LYS A 214 -10.94 1.95 7.91
N PRO A 215 -10.21 3.05 8.21
CA PRO A 215 -9.45 3.13 9.44
C PRO A 215 -10.41 2.95 10.64
N LYS A 216 -9.97 2.20 11.66
CA LYS A 216 -10.76 2.04 12.89
C LYS A 216 -11.03 3.44 13.48
N PRO A 217 -12.28 3.74 13.90
CA PRO A 217 -12.57 5.01 14.55
C PRO A 217 -11.66 5.17 15.78
N HIS A 218 -11.14 6.38 15.99
CA HIS A 218 -10.37 6.66 17.19
C HIS A 218 -11.35 6.62 18.37
N LYS A 219 -11.18 5.66 19.28
CA LYS A 219 -11.90 5.66 20.54
C LYS A 219 -11.37 6.83 21.36
N GLU A 220 -12.19 7.86 21.55
CA GLU A 220 -11.90 8.97 22.42
C GLU A 220 -11.63 8.42 23.82
N LYS A 221 -10.39 8.52 24.29
CA LYS A 221 -10.05 8.15 25.65
C LYS A 221 -10.51 9.30 26.53
N VAL A 222 -11.59 9.10 27.29
CA VAL A 222 -11.96 9.96 28.41
C VAL A 222 -10.75 10.01 29.36
N ARG A 223 -9.99 11.10 29.34
CA ARG A 223 -9.01 11.39 30.39
C ARG A 223 -9.81 11.72 31.63
N VAL A 224 -9.97 10.75 32.53
CA VAL A 224 -10.41 11.03 33.90
C VAL A 224 -9.27 11.81 34.56
N THR A 225 -9.41 13.12 34.65
CA THR A 225 -8.61 13.96 35.54
C THR A 225 -8.95 13.54 36.96
N LYS A 226 -8.00 12.89 37.64
CA LYS A 226 -8.01 12.79 39.10
C LYS A 226 -7.58 14.15 39.63
N GLU A 227 -8.54 15.06 39.75
CA GLU A 227 -8.43 16.20 40.65
C GLU A 227 -9.64 16.12 41.60
N GLU A 228 -9.39 16.42 42.87
CA GLU A 228 -10.36 16.61 43.95
C GLU A 228 -10.88 15.36 44.70
N SER A 229 -10.04 14.84 45.60
CA SER A 229 -10.51 14.40 46.93
C SER A 229 -9.37 14.45 47.95
N ASN A 230 -8.99 15.65 48.38
CA ASN A 230 -8.41 15.86 49.71
C ASN A 230 -9.21 17.00 50.33
N ASN A 231 -10.25 16.62 51.06
CA ASN A 231 -10.87 17.44 52.09
C ASN A 231 -11.13 16.54 53.29
#